data_AF-A0A9W7LGD6-F1
#
_entry.id   AF-A0A9W7LGD6-F1
#
_cell.length_a   1.000
_cell.length_b   1.000
_cell.length_c   1.000
_cell.angle_alpha   90.00
_cell.angle_beta   90.00
_cell.angle_gamma   90.00
#
_symmetry.space_group_name_H-M   'P 1'
#
loop_
_entity.id
_entity.type
_entity.pdbx_description
1 polymer ?
#
loop_
_entity_poly.entity_id
_entity_poly.type
_entity_poly.pdbx_seq_one_letter_code
_entity_poly.pdbx_strand_id
1 'polypeptide(L)'
;MLDGILGRGFASKCKSLIKLIKSRIEVIRRKKTATLKFMKKDVADLLANGLDINAYGRVEGYIAELVLSSFYDFVAVAISRRSMFHFCKN
;
A
#
# COMPACT_ATOMS: atom_id res chain seq x y z
N MET A 1 -31.88 1.36 -4.90
CA MET A 1 -31.91 -0.11 -5.11
C MET A 1 -31.01 -0.86 -4.12
N LEU A 2 -29.80 -0.37 -3.82
CA LEU A 2 -28.91 -1.02 -2.83
C LEU A 2 -29.41 -0.86 -1.38
N ASP A 3 -30.16 0.20 -1.07
CA ASP A 3 -30.68 0.48 0.27
C ASP A 3 -31.68 -0.58 0.79
N GLY A 4 -32.28 -1.38 -0.11
CA GLY A 4 -33.14 -2.51 0.26
C GLY A 4 -32.42 -3.84 0.47
N ILE A 5 -31.17 -3.96 -0.02
CA ILE A 5 -30.32 -5.16 0.10
C ILE A 5 -29.39 -5.01 1.31
N LEU A 6 -28.91 -3.79 1.55
CA LEU A 6 -27.96 -3.48 2.61
C LEU A 6 -28.73 -3.26 3.92
N GLY A 7 -28.69 -4.27 4.79
CA GLY A 7 -29.37 -4.22 6.08
C GLY A 7 -28.86 -3.09 6.98
N ARG A 8 -29.65 -2.80 8.04
CA ARG A 8 -29.29 -1.81 9.06
C ARG A 8 -27.88 -2.06 9.60
N GLY A 9 -27.05 -1.02 9.63
CA GLY A 9 -25.68 -1.08 10.15
C GLY A 9 -24.60 -1.43 9.11
N PHE A 10 -24.95 -1.61 7.84
CA PHE A 10 -23.95 -1.78 6.77
C PHE A 10 -22.98 -0.59 6.70
N ALA A 11 -23.52 0.63 6.69
CA ALA A 11 -22.75 1.88 6.70
C ALA A 11 -21.73 1.98 7.85
N SER A 12 -22.14 1.61 9.09
CA SER A 12 -21.25 1.66 10.24
C SER A 12 -20.15 0.61 10.16
N LYS A 13 -20.47 -0.61 9.69
CA LYS A 13 -19.48 -1.66 9.44
C LYS A 13 -18.47 -1.24 8.38
N CYS A 14 -18.91 -0.66 7.27
CA CYS A 14 -18.01 -0.18 6.22
C CYS A 14 -17.09 0.94 6.73
N LYS A 15 -17.59 1.91 7.49
CA LYS A 15 -16.75 2.96 8.11
C LYS A 15 -15.66 2.36 9.01
N SER A 16 -16.01 1.39 9.85
CA SER A 16 -15.06 0.71 10.73
C SER A 16 -13.99 -0.04 9.94
N LEU A 17 -14.38 -0.76 8.88
CA LEU A 17 -13.44 -1.48 8.02
C LEU A 17 -12.52 -0.54 7.25
N ILE A 18 -13.04 0.58 6.71
CA ILE A 18 -12.23 1.60 6.04
C ILE A 18 -11.18 2.18 7.01
N LYS A 19 -11.58 2.49 8.26
CA LYS A 19 -10.66 2.97 9.30
C LYS A 19 -9.55 1.95 9.58
N LEU A 20 -9.92 0.66 9.70
CA LEU A 20 -8.96 -0.42 9.92
C LEU A 20 -7.99 -0.57 8.74
N ILE A 21 -8.48 -0.53 7.50
CA ILE A 21 -7.65 -0.63 6.29
C ILE A 21 -6.66 0.55 6.23
N LYS A 22 -7.11 1.78 6.51
CA LYS A 22 -6.22 2.95 6.56
C LYS A 22 -5.06 2.76 7.53
N SER A 23 -5.35 2.30 8.75
CA SER A 23 -4.32 2.03 9.77
C SER A 23 -3.34 0.93 9.31
N ARG A 24 -3.84 -0.15 8.71
CA ARG A 24 -2.98 -1.23 8.18
C ARG A 24 -2.08 -0.75 7.05
N ILE A 25 -2.61 0.05 6.12
CA ILE A 25 -1.84 0.62 5.01
C ILE A 25 -0.73 1.51 5.54
N GLU A 26 -0.98 2.32 6.57
CA GLU A 26 0.03 3.18 7.16
C GLU A 26 1.22 2.38 7.71
N VAL A 27 0.95 1.31 8.46
CA VAL A 27 2.00 0.41 8.99
C VAL A 27 2.77 -0.25 7.84
N ILE A 28 2.06 -0.73 6.81
CA ILE A 28 2.68 -1.34 5.63
C ILE A 28 3.59 -0.33 4.92
N ARG A 29 3.14 0.91 4.70
CA ARG A 29 3.94 1.96 4.05
C ARG A 29 5.24 2.25 4.82
N ARG A 30 5.18 2.31 6.15
CA ARG A 30 6.38 2.50 7.00
C ARG A 30 7.37 1.34 6.80
N LYS A 31 6.88 0.10 6.84
CA LYS A 31 7.70 -1.11 6.60
C LYS A 31 8.33 -1.09 5.19
N LYS A 32 7.52 -0.90 4.16
CA LYS A 32 7.95 -0.83 2.75
C LYS A 32 8.99 0.27 2.53
N THR A 33 8.79 1.45 3.14
CA THR A 33 9.75 2.57 3.04
C THR A 33 11.12 2.21 3.64
N ALA A 34 11.14 1.52 4.79
CA ALA A 34 12.38 1.06 5.40
C ALA A 34 13.07 0.00 4.52
N THR A 35 12.30 -0.97 4.02
CA THR A 35 12.81 -2.01 3.10
C THR A 35 13.40 -1.39 1.83
N LEU A 36 12.71 -0.46 1.18
CA LEU A 36 13.21 0.22 -0.02
C LEU A 36 14.49 1.01 0.25
N LYS A 37 14.60 1.70 1.40
CA LYS A 37 15.84 2.40 1.77
C LYS A 37 17.01 1.42 1.94
N PHE A 38 16.78 0.30 2.63
CA PHE A 38 17.78 -0.74 2.81
C PHE A 38 18.23 -1.34 1.47
N MET A 39 17.28 -1.75 0.63
CA MET A 39 17.58 -2.35 -0.68
C MET A 39 18.30 -1.38 -1.61
N LYS A 40 17.90 -0.10 -1.61
CA LYS A 40 18.60 0.92 -2.40
C LYS A 40 20.05 1.11 -1.95
N LYS A 41 20.31 1.07 -0.64
CA LYS A 41 21.67 1.13 -0.09
C LYS A 41 22.47 -0.12 -0.49
N ASP A 42 21.90 -1.30 -0.37
CA ASP A 42 22.54 -2.57 -0.74
C ASP A 42 22.91 -2.62 -2.23
N VAL A 43 22.03 -2.14 -3.12
CA VAL A 43 22.37 -1.95 -4.55
C VAL A 43 23.54 -1.00 -4.72
N ALA A 44 23.54 0.15 -4.03
CA ALA A 44 24.64 1.12 -4.13
C ALA A 44 25.97 0.57 -3.60
N ASP A 45 25.94 -0.17 -2.49
CA ASP A 45 27.11 -0.81 -1.90
C ASP A 45 27.68 -1.88 -2.86
N LEU A 46 26.84 -2.67 -3.54
CA LEU A 46 27.28 -3.63 -4.55
C LEU A 46 27.96 -2.96 -5.76
N LEU A 47 27.36 -1.88 -6.27
CA LEU A 47 27.93 -1.12 -7.38
C LEU A 47 29.27 -0.48 -7.00
N ALA A 48 29.39 0.06 -5.79
CA ALA A 48 30.64 0.65 -5.30
C ALA A 48 31.78 -0.38 -5.19
N ASN A 49 31.45 -1.67 -5.07
CA ASN A 49 32.40 -2.77 -5.00
C ASN A 49 32.60 -3.51 -6.36
N GLY A 50 32.04 -2.98 -7.46
CA GLY A 50 32.17 -3.60 -8.79
C GLY A 50 31.41 -4.92 -8.95
N LEU A 51 30.38 -5.17 -8.11
CA LEU A 51 29.57 -6.39 -8.13
C LEU A 51 28.30 -6.20 -8.96
N ASP A 52 28.46 -5.82 -10.24
CA ASP A 52 27.36 -5.37 -11.10
C ASP A 52 26.27 -6.43 -11.32
N ILE A 53 26.63 -7.69 -11.51
CA ILE A 53 25.67 -8.80 -11.70
C ILE A 53 24.82 -9.00 -10.43
N ASN A 54 25.44 -8.89 -9.25
CA ASN A 54 24.74 -9.00 -7.99
C ASN A 54 23.81 -7.79 -7.79
N ALA A 55 24.29 -6.58 -8.12
CA ALA A 55 23.47 -5.37 -8.06
C ALA A 55 22.24 -5.49 -8.97
N TYR A 56 22.42 -5.99 -10.20
CA TYR A 56 21.33 -6.27 -11.14
C TYR A 56 20.28 -7.21 -10.52
N GLY A 57 20.70 -8.33 -9.93
CA GLY A 57 19.78 -9.24 -9.25
C GLY A 57 19.04 -8.61 -8.06
N ARG A 58 19.67 -7.68 -7.33
CA ARG A 58 19.00 -6.94 -6.22
C ARG A 58 17.98 -5.92 -6.72
N VAL A 59 18.17 -5.35 -7.90
CA VAL A 59 17.23 -4.39 -8.50
C VAL A 59 15.87 -5.04 -8.80
N GLU A 60 15.83 -6.31 -9.21
CA GLU A 60 14.57 -7.02 -9.46
C GLU A 60 13.67 -7.04 -8.21
N GLY A 61 14.24 -7.40 -7.06
CA GLY A 61 13.54 -7.37 -5.77
C GLY A 61 13.11 -5.95 -5.38
N TYR A 62 13.95 -4.95 -5.65
CA TYR A 62 13.65 -3.55 -5.37
C TYR A 62 12.45 -3.05 -6.19
N ILE A 63 12.38 -3.42 -7.47
CA ILE A 63 11.26 -3.09 -8.36
C ILE A 63 9.97 -3.77 -7.90
N ALA A 64 10.02 -5.06 -7.55
CA ALA A 64 8.86 -5.77 -7.02
C ALA A 64 8.30 -5.08 -5.77
N GLU A 65 9.18 -4.60 -4.89
CA GLU A 65 8.80 -3.88 -3.68
C GLU A 65 8.21 -2.49 -3.98
N LEU A 66 8.74 -1.78 -4.98
CA LEU A 66 8.18 -0.52 -5.48
C LEU A 66 6.77 -0.70 -6.05
N VAL A 67 6.54 -1.76 -6.83
CA VAL A 67 5.23 -2.08 -7.40
C VAL A 67 4.21 -2.35 -6.30
N LEU A 68 4.59 -3.14 -5.29
CA LEU A 68 3.70 -3.37 -4.14
C LEU A 68 3.44 -2.07 -3.36
N SER A 69 4.45 -1.24 -3.17
CA SER A 69 4.28 0.06 -2.51
C SER A 69 3.31 0.97 -3.27
N SER A 70 3.42 1.03 -4.60
CA SER A 70 2.53 1.85 -5.43
C SER A 70 1.08 1.34 -5.40
N PHE A 71 0.90 0.02 -5.34
CA PHE A 71 -0.42 -0.58 -5.16
C PHE A 71 -1.09 -0.15 -3.84
N TYR A 72 -0.37 -0.18 -2.72
CA TYR A 72 -0.92 0.29 -1.43
C TYR A 72 -1.24 1.78 -1.44
N ASP A 73 -0.45 2.59 -2.14
CA ASP A 73 -0.72 4.02 -2.33
C ASP A 73 -2.00 4.24 -3.14
N PHE A 74 -2.21 3.47 -4.20
CA PHE A 74 -3.43 3.48 -4.97
C PHE A 74 -4.66 3.12 -4.11
N VAL A 75 -4.58 2.04 -3.32
CA VAL A 75 -5.66 1.65 -2.41
C VAL A 75 -5.94 2.76 -1.38
N ALA A 76 -4.90 3.38 -0.82
CA ALA A 76 -5.05 4.48 0.15
C ALA A 76 -5.85 5.66 -0.43
N VAL A 77 -5.57 6.02 -1.69
CA VAL A 77 -6.30 7.06 -2.42
C VAL A 77 -7.73 6.62 -2.68
N ALA A 78 -7.94 5.40 -3.17
CA ALA A 78 -9.27 4.86 -3.49
C ALA A 78 -10.21 4.88 -2.28
N ILE A 79 -9.73 4.44 -1.10
CA ILE A 79 -10.53 4.40 0.14
C ILE A 79 -10.70 5.78 0.82
N SER A 80 -9.97 6.80 0.35
CA SER A 80 -10.07 8.17 0.85
C SER A 80 -10.98 9.04 0.00
N ARG A 81 -11.41 8.59 -1.19
CA ARG A 81 -12.32 9.34 -2.06
C ARG A 81 -13.72 9.47 -1.45
N ARG A 82 -14.29 10.66 -1.61
CA ARG A 82 -15.58 11.09 -1.04
C ARG A 82 -16.77 10.26 -1.55
N SER A 83 -16.64 9.62 -2.71
CA SER A 83 -17.64 8.68 -3.26
C SER A 83 -17.82 7.44 -2.37
N MET A 84 -16.75 6.89 -1.81
CA MET A 84 -16.83 5.75 -0.89
C MET A 84 -17.45 6.16 0.46
N PHE A 85 -17.22 7.40 0.88
CA PHE A 85 -17.88 7.99 2.05
C PHE A 85 -19.38 8.24 1.85
N HIS A 86 -19.83 8.57 0.63
CA HIS A 86 -21.26 8.70 0.31
C HIS A 86 -21.96 7.33 0.35
N PHE A 87 -21.31 6.29 -0.20
CA PHE A 87 -21.83 4.92 -0.10
C PHE A 87 -21.97 4.43 1.34
N CYS A 88 -21.10 4.86 2.24
CA CYS A 88 -21.20 4.52 3.67
C CYS A 88 -22.04 5.52 4.49
N LYS A 89 -22.69 6.51 3.87
CA LYS A 89 -23.49 7.51 4.59
C LYS A 89 -24.99 7.19 4.66
N ASN A 90 -25.48 6.29 3.81
CA ASN A 90 -26.87 5.81 3.83
C ASN A 90 -26.94 4.44 4.50
#